data_AF-A0AA40S667-F1
#
_entry.id   AF-A0AA40S667-F1
#
_cell.length_a   1.000
_cell.length_b   1.000
_cell.length_c   1.000
_cell.angle_alpha   90.00
_cell.angle_beta   90.00
_cell.angle_gamma   90.00
#
_symmetry.space_group_name_H-M   'P 1'
#
loop_
_entity.id
_entity.type
_entity.pdbx_description
1 polymer ?
#
loop_
_entity_poly.entity_id
_entity_poly.type
_entity_poly.pdbx_seq_one_letter_code
_entity_poly.pdbx_strand_id
1 'polypeptide(L)'
;MRRATTFLSTLLLAVMLFAVPGALSPAQAQNPIQADGQNPMGARPTADSVNEEFLFKQESKIRGRVSIPDGKSANLIQPQGREYQNFRERWLPWIGALVILGMLAALGVFFLFRGRIMMEHSQESGKKILRFNAFERFTHWMTAVCFIILSLSGLNYIFGKRLLMPLIGPEAFGALAQWAKYSHVYLAWPFMLGVAFMFVLWIRDNIPSKVDWAWIKAGGGFIGKGHPHAGRFNAGQKGVFWMVAGFGAAMAATGLMMLFPFALTDINGMQVMQVIHSVIGIVFIAGILAHIYIGTLGMEGAYDAMGSGKVDLAWARAHHDLWVEQEQARTGSGPQLKGHPAPAE
;
A
#
# COMPACT_ATOMS: atom_id res chain seq x y z
N MET A 1 7.49 30.16 4.95
CA MET A 1 6.19 29.52 5.26
C MET A 1 5.26 29.31 4.05
N ARG A 2 5.60 29.74 2.82
CA ARG A 2 4.78 29.52 1.60
C ARG A 2 5.12 28.27 0.75
N ARG A 3 6.06 27.42 1.20
CA ARG A 3 6.49 26.19 0.48
C ARG A 3 5.98 24.87 1.10
N ALA A 4 5.30 24.94 2.26
CA ALA A 4 4.74 23.78 2.94
C ALA A 4 3.27 23.51 2.57
N THR A 5 2.56 24.54 2.11
CA THR A 5 1.14 24.47 1.73
C THR A 5 0.90 23.78 0.38
N THR A 6 1.92 23.64 -0.47
CA THR A 6 1.87 22.92 -1.76
C THR A 6 1.98 21.40 -1.64
N PHE A 7 2.47 20.88 -0.51
CA PHE A 7 2.65 19.43 -0.29
C PHE A 7 1.36 18.75 0.21
N LEU A 8 0.57 19.46 1.01
CA LEU A 8 -0.73 18.95 1.49
C LEU A 8 -1.79 18.95 0.36
N SER A 9 -1.69 19.91 -0.55
CA SER A 9 -2.59 20.05 -1.71
C SER A 9 -2.33 18.99 -2.78
N THR A 10 -1.10 18.46 -2.92
CA THR A 10 -0.80 17.33 -3.81
C THR A 10 -1.31 16.00 -3.26
N LEU A 11 -1.30 15.80 -1.94
CA LEU A 11 -1.85 14.61 -1.30
C LEU A 11 -3.39 14.57 -1.37
N LEU A 12 -4.04 15.74 -1.25
CA LEU A 12 -5.49 15.90 -1.42
C LEU A 12 -5.93 15.79 -2.90
N LEU A 13 -5.08 16.19 -3.86
CA LEU A 13 -5.38 16.03 -5.29
C LEU A 13 -5.42 14.57 -5.75
N ALA A 14 -4.60 13.71 -5.12
CA ALA A 14 -4.57 12.28 -5.44
C ALA A 14 -5.89 11.56 -5.07
N VAL A 15 -6.67 12.11 -4.13
CA VAL A 15 -7.98 11.57 -3.73
C VAL A 15 -9.13 12.16 -4.59
N MET A 16 -8.98 13.38 -5.11
CA MET A 16 -10.00 14.05 -5.93
C MET A 16 -9.99 13.65 -7.42
N LEU A 17 -8.93 12.99 -7.92
CA LEU A 17 -8.80 12.61 -9.32
C LEU A 17 -9.72 11.45 -9.77
N PHE A 18 -10.54 10.90 -8.88
CA PHE A 18 -11.56 9.90 -9.24
C PHE A 18 -12.93 10.50 -9.64
N ALA A 19 -13.09 11.83 -9.72
CA ALA A 19 -14.43 12.45 -9.84
C ALA A 19 -14.62 13.53 -10.93
N VAL A 20 -13.81 13.60 -12.00
CA VAL A 20 -14.12 14.49 -13.14
C VAL A 20 -13.91 13.80 -14.49
N PRO A 21 -14.97 13.23 -15.10
CA PRO A 21 -14.96 12.94 -16.52
C PRO A 21 -15.32 14.22 -17.29
N GLY A 22 -14.40 14.71 -18.13
CA GLY A 22 -14.74 15.62 -19.23
C GLY A 22 -14.24 17.04 -19.11
N ALA A 23 -13.22 17.36 -19.90
CA ALA A 23 -13.16 18.54 -20.78
C ALA A 23 -11.85 18.46 -21.59
N LEU A 24 -11.80 17.58 -22.59
CA LEU A 24 -10.79 17.64 -23.65
C LEU A 24 -11.40 18.43 -24.81
N SER A 25 -11.29 19.75 -24.77
CA SER A 25 -11.43 20.56 -25.99
C SER A 25 -10.10 20.51 -26.73
N PRO A 26 -10.06 20.10 -28.01
CA PRO A 26 -8.85 20.21 -28.79
C PRO A 26 -8.53 21.70 -28.96
N ALA A 27 -7.38 22.13 -28.44
CA ALA A 27 -6.85 23.46 -28.75
C ALA A 27 -6.57 23.50 -30.27
N GLN A 28 -7.35 24.30 -31.00
CA GLN A 28 -7.03 24.64 -32.39
C GLN A 28 -5.75 25.46 -32.37
N ALA A 29 -4.69 24.94 -32.99
CA ALA A 29 -3.47 25.68 -33.22
C ALA A 29 -3.78 26.83 -34.20
N GLN A 30 -3.95 28.04 -33.67
CA GLN A 30 -3.87 29.24 -34.48
C GLN A 30 -2.40 29.54 -34.74
N ASN A 31 -1.98 29.43 -36.00
CA ASN A 31 -0.73 30.05 -36.42
C ASN A 31 -0.81 31.55 -36.11
N PRO A 32 0.23 32.17 -35.51
CA PRO A 32 0.28 33.61 -35.41
C PRO A 32 0.63 34.15 -36.80
N ILE A 33 -0.39 34.37 -37.63
CA ILE A 33 -0.25 35.29 -38.75
C ILE A 33 -0.57 36.66 -38.16
N GLN A 34 0.46 37.49 -37.98
CA GLN A 34 0.24 38.91 -37.73
C GLN A 34 -0.54 39.49 -38.91
N ALA A 35 -1.53 40.34 -38.61
CA ALA A 35 -2.48 40.89 -39.57
C ALA A 35 -1.84 41.82 -40.63
N ASP A 36 -0.51 41.96 -40.66
CA ASP A 36 0.25 42.86 -41.53
C ASP A 36 1.03 42.15 -42.66
N GLY A 37 0.98 40.81 -42.72
CA GLY A 37 1.58 40.05 -43.81
C GLY A 37 3.12 39.99 -43.82
N GLN A 38 3.78 40.33 -42.71
CA GLN A 38 5.24 40.20 -42.61
C GLN A 38 5.67 38.82 -42.10
N ASN A 39 6.74 38.29 -42.70
CA ASN A 39 7.34 37.00 -42.36
C ASN A 39 7.96 37.08 -40.95
N PRO A 40 7.57 36.22 -39.99
CA PRO A 40 8.03 36.30 -38.59
C PRO A 40 9.52 35.98 -38.39
N MET A 41 10.25 35.56 -39.43
CA MET A 41 11.65 35.16 -39.37
C MET A 41 12.66 36.26 -39.73
N GLY A 42 12.23 37.53 -39.83
CA GLY A 42 13.12 38.65 -40.10
C GLY A 42 13.94 38.52 -41.40
N ALA A 43 14.95 39.39 -41.55
CA ALA A 43 15.82 39.41 -42.74
C ALA A 43 17.00 38.42 -42.65
N ARG A 44 17.21 37.77 -41.50
CA ARG A 44 18.31 36.81 -41.27
C ARG A 44 17.80 35.53 -40.61
N PRO A 45 17.37 34.53 -41.40
CA PRO A 45 16.67 33.34 -40.91
C PRO A 45 17.42 32.54 -39.83
N THR A 46 18.76 32.58 -39.82
CA THR A 46 19.62 31.89 -38.84
C THR A 46 19.99 32.72 -37.62
N ALA A 47 19.94 34.05 -37.70
CA ALA A 47 20.16 34.93 -36.55
C ALA A 47 18.84 35.18 -35.79
N ASP A 48 17.73 35.17 -36.53
CA ASP A 48 16.37 35.31 -36.04
C ASP A 48 15.71 33.94 -35.74
N SER A 49 16.47 32.83 -35.89
CA SER A 49 15.98 31.50 -35.51
C SER A 49 15.77 31.42 -34.01
N VAL A 50 14.65 30.83 -33.61
CA VAL A 50 14.24 30.70 -32.21
C VAL A 50 15.34 30.07 -31.37
N ASN A 51 15.90 30.82 -30.43
CA ASN A 51 16.91 30.33 -29.50
C ASN A 51 16.28 29.26 -28.59
N GLU A 52 16.99 28.15 -28.30
CA GLU A 52 16.46 27.06 -27.46
C GLU A 52 15.95 27.59 -26.10
N GLU A 53 16.65 28.58 -25.54
CA GLU A 53 16.23 29.23 -24.29
C GLU A 53 14.90 30.00 -24.41
N PHE A 54 14.57 30.52 -25.59
CA PHE A 54 13.29 31.17 -25.86
C PHE A 54 12.16 30.13 -26.01
N LEU A 55 12.43 29.02 -26.70
CA LEU A 55 11.51 27.88 -26.80
C LEU A 55 11.20 27.27 -25.42
N PHE A 56 12.21 27.14 -24.55
CA PHE A 56 12.04 26.70 -23.16
C PHE A 56 11.19 27.65 -22.31
N LYS A 57 11.12 28.94 -22.67
CA LYS A 57 10.35 29.98 -21.98
C LYS A 57 8.93 30.15 -22.53
N GLN A 58 8.69 29.81 -23.80
CA GLN A 58 7.44 30.12 -24.49
C GLN A 58 6.37 29.02 -24.36
N GLU A 59 6.76 27.75 -24.39
CA GLU A 59 5.84 26.62 -24.33
C GLU A 59 6.28 25.62 -23.26
N SER A 60 5.38 25.33 -22.32
CA SER A 60 5.70 24.34 -21.28
C SER A 60 5.94 22.96 -21.92
N LYS A 61 5.16 22.56 -22.93
CA LYS A 61 5.29 21.26 -23.59
C LYS A 61 5.50 21.45 -25.10
N ILE A 62 6.67 21.09 -25.61
CA ILE A 62 6.97 21.18 -27.05
C ILE A 62 6.72 19.83 -27.71
N ARG A 63 5.90 19.83 -28.76
CA ARG A 63 5.66 18.69 -29.65
C ARG A 63 6.15 19.01 -31.07
N GLY A 64 6.94 18.13 -31.65
CA GLY A 64 7.38 18.16 -33.04
C GLY A 64 6.44 17.38 -33.97
N ARG A 65 6.88 17.19 -35.21
CA ARG A 65 6.28 16.24 -36.16
C ARG A 65 7.24 15.07 -36.33
N VAL A 66 6.68 13.86 -36.39
CA VAL A 66 7.45 12.63 -36.64
C VAL A 66 6.79 11.88 -37.78
N SER A 67 7.60 11.28 -38.65
CA SER A 67 7.15 10.49 -39.79
C SER A 67 6.96 9.01 -39.44
N ILE A 68 7.33 8.59 -38.24
CA ILE A 68 7.20 7.21 -37.78
C ILE A 68 5.81 6.96 -37.17
N PRO A 69 5.30 5.72 -37.21
CA PRO A 69 3.98 5.39 -36.65
C PRO A 69 3.83 5.72 -35.14
N ASP A 70 4.94 5.77 -34.40
CA ASP A 70 4.93 6.13 -32.99
C ASP A 70 4.85 7.66 -32.80
N GLY A 71 3.64 8.20 -32.88
CA GLY A 71 3.35 9.61 -32.64
C GLY A 71 3.75 10.13 -31.25
N LYS A 72 4.11 9.26 -30.28
CA LYS A 72 4.60 9.67 -28.95
C LYS A 72 6.00 10.26 -29.01
N SER A 73 6.81 9.84 -29.98
CA SER A 73 8.14 10.37 -30.25
C SER A 73 8.13 11.85 -30.69
N ALA A 74 6.96 12.38 -31.06
CA ALA A 74 6.76 13.80 -31.30
C ALA A 74 6.92 14.66 -30.03
N ASN A 75 6.91 14.09 -28.82
CA ASN A 75 7.02 14.86 -27.60
C ASN A 75 8.50 15.22 -27.30
N LEU A 76 8.90 16.45 -27.63
CA LEU A 76 10.28 16.94 -27.52
C LEU A 76 10.61 17.45 -26.10
N ILE A 77 9.65 18.12 -25.45
CA ILE A 77 9.81 18.63 -24.08
C ILE A 77 8.62 18.25 -23.22
N GLN A 78 8.90 17.65 -22.05
CA GLN A 78 7.89 17.28 -21.06
C GLN A 78 8.28 17.80 -19.65
N PRO A 79 7.77 18.96 -19.19
CA PRO A 79 8.06 19.47 -17.85
C PRO A 79 7.67 18.52 -16.75
N GLN A 80 6.55 17.81 -16.93
CA GLN A 80 6.07 16.82 -15.98
C GLN A 80 7.09 15.68 -15.80
N GLY A 81 7.91 15.39 -16.82
CA GLY A 81 9.01 14.44 -16.72
C GLY A 81 10.10 14.90 -15.75
N ARG A 82 10.40 16.20 -15.70
CA ARG A 82 11.35 16.78 -14.73
C ARG A 82 10.80 16.72 -13.30
N GLU A 83 9.52 17.00 -13.14
CA GLU A 83 8.84 16.89 -11.83
C GLU A 83 8.84 15.44 -11.33
N TYR A 84 8.47 14.50 -12.21
CA TYR A 84 8.53 13.07 -11.92
C TYR A 84 9.95 12.59 -11.60
N GLN A 85 10.96 13.04 -12.35
CA GLN A 85 12.36 12.72 -12.06
C GLN A 85 12.79 13.26 -10.70
N ASN A 86 12.45 14.51 -10.38
CA ASN A 86 12.74 15.09 -9.07
C ASN A 86 12.02 14.33 -7.94
N PHE A 87 10.76 13.93 -8.14
CA PHE A 87 10.07 13.06 -7.20
C PHE A 87 10.81 11.74 -7.01
N ARG A 88 11.08 11.01 -8.10
CA ARG A 88 11.69 9.67 -8.05
C ARG A 88 13.10 9.67 -7.47
N GLU A 89 13.94 10.61 -7.88
CA GLU A 89 15.35 10.61 -7.51
C GLU A 89 15.62 11.30 -6.16
N ARG A 90 14.76 12.24 -5.76
CA ARG A 90 14.94 13.01 -4.53
C ARG A 90 13.92 12.62 -3.47
N TRP A 91 12.64 12.86 -3.72
CA TRP A 91 11.61 12.75 -2.67
C TRP A 91 11.27 11.31 -2.28
N LEU A 92 11.12 10.43 -3.27
CA LEU A 92 10.66 9.05 -3.04
C LEU A 92 11.56 8.26 -2.08
N PRO A 93 12.91 8.28 -2.20
CA PRO A 93 13.78 7.61 -1.23
C PRO A 93 13.66 8.20 0.17
N TRP A 94 13.56 9.52 0.32
CA TRP A 94 13.42 10.17 1.62
C TRP A 94 12.08 9.85 2.29
N ILE A 95 10.98 9.88 1.53
CA ILE A 95 9.65 9.48 2.02
C ILE A 95 9.67 8.01 2.43
N GLY A 96 10.20 7.13 1.58
CA GLY A 96 10.31 5.70 1.88
C GLY A 96 11.13 5.42 3.13
N ALA A 97 12.30 6.07 3.27
CA ALA A 97 13.16 5.90 4.43
C ALA A 97 12.48 6.39 5.70
N LEU A 98 11.87 7.58 5.66
CA LEU A 98 11.15 8.15 6.80
C LEU A 98 10.00 7.24 7.26
N VAL A 99 9.18 6.75 6.33
CA VAL A 99 8.01 5.93 6.67
C VAL A 99 8.43 4.55 7.18
N ILE A 100 9.37 3.89 6.52
CA ILE A 100 9.79 2.52 6.89
C ILE A 100 10.61 2.53 8.17
N LEU A 101 11.65 3.38 8.25
CA LEU A 101 12.46 3.48 9.47
C LEU A 101 11.65 4.07 10.62
N GLY A 102 10.75 5.01 10.34
CA GLY A 102 9.83 5.55 11.34
C GLY A 102 8.88 4.48 11.90
N MET A 103 8.33 3.62 11.04
CA MET A 103 7.53 2.48 11.49
C MET A 103 8.36 1.48 12.32
N LEU A 104 9.55 1.10 11.85
CA LEU A 104 10.43 0.20 12.60
C LEU A 104 10.82 0.79 13.97
N ALA A 105 11.14 2.08 14.02
CA ALA A 105 11.42 2.80 15.26
C ALA A 105 10.17 2.84 16.17
N ALA A 106 8.99 3.11 15.63
CA ALA A 106 7.74 3.10 16.39
C ALA A 106 7.44 1.73 16.99
N LEU A 107 7.64 0.65 16.22
CA LEU A 107 7.49 -0.73 16.71
C LEU A 107 8.55 -1.07 17.77
N GLY A 108 9.80 -0.64 17.57
CA GLY A 108 10.87 -0.83 18.55
C GLY A 108 10.61 -0.10 19.86
N VAL A 109 10.18 1.16 19.79
CA VAL A 109 9.75 1.96 20.95
C VAL A 109 8.57 1.28 21.64
N PHE A 110 7.54 0.90 20.89
CA PHE A 110 6.37 0.19 21.44
C PHE A 110 6.79 -1.10 22.16
N PHE A 111 7.69 -1.89 21.57
CA PHE A 111 8.21 -3.11 22.18
C PHE A 111 8.99 -2.83 23.47
N LEU A 112 9.83 -1.79 23.51
CA LEU A 112 10.59 -1.43 24.72
C LEU A 112 9.70 -0.97 25.86
N PHE A 113 8.63 -0.23 25.58
CA PHE A 113 7.71 0.26 26.61
C PHE A 113 6.69 -0.79 27.06
N ARG A 114 6.17 -1.60 26.13
CA ARG A 114 5.07 -2.53 26.42
C ARG A 114 5.50 -3.96 26.65
N GLY A 115 6.66 -4.36 26.11
CA GLY A 115 7.10 -5.75 26.04
C GLY A 115 6.22 -6.61 25.13
N ARG A 116 6.38 -7.93 25.25
CA ARG A 116 5.47 -8.89 24.61
C ARG A 116 4.15 -8.92 25.37
N ILE A 117 3.04 -9.01 24.66
CA ILE A 117 1.73 -9.26 25.25
C ILE A 117 1.69 -10.75 25.54
N MET A 118 2.11 -11.07 26.76
CA MET A 118 2.15 -12.44 27.24
C MET A 118 0.78 -12.87 27.71
N MET A 119 0.50 -14.16 27.53
CA MET A 119 -0.57 -14.81 28.28
C MET A 119 -0.16 -14.85 29.75
N GLU A 120 -1.11 -14.63 30.66
CA GLU A 120 -0.85 -14.89 32.08
C GLU A 120 -0.49 -16.37 32.22
N HIS A 121 0.74 -16.68 32.65
CA HIS A 121 1.41 -17.98 32.47
C HIS A 121 0.64 -19.22 33.03
N SER A 122 -0.45 -19.02 33.79
CA SER A 122 -1.30 -20.07 34.33
C SER A 122 -2.51 -20.44 33.46
N GLN A 123 -2.69 -19.80 32.28
CA GLN A 123 -3.92 -19.89 31.49
C GLN A 123 -3.87 -20.90 30.34
N GLU A 124 -2.71 -21.36 29.85
CA GLU A 124 -2.67 -22.33 28.73
C GLU A 124 -3.48 -23.59 29.08
N SER A 125 -4.61 -23.77 28.38
CA SER A 125 -5.56 -24.83 28.72
C SER A 125 -5.12 -26.19 28.17
N GLY A 126 -4.16 -26.22 27.24
CA GLY A 126 -3.73 -27.42 26.50
C GLY A 126 -4.77 -27.93 25.49
N LYS A 127 -5.98 -27.36 25.47
CA LYS A 127 -7.04 -27.68 24.52
C LYS A 127 -6.99 -26.67 23.39
N LYS A 128 -6.83 -27.16 22.16
CA LYS A 128 -6.77 -26.30 20.98
C LYS A 128 -8.11 -26.24 20.24
N ILE A 129 -8.50 -25.05 19.79
CA ILE A 129 -9.66 -24.80 18.92
C ILE A 129 -9.19 -24.39 17.53
N LEU A 130 -9.87 -24.90 16.49
CA LEU A 130 -9.56 -24.53 15.11
C LEU A 130 -10.06 -23.09 14.83
N ARG A 131 -9.14 -22.20 14.47
CA ARG A 131 -9.43 -20.79 14.17
C ARG A 131 -9.42 -20.50 12.68
N PHE A 132 -8.44 -21.05 11.96
CA PHE A 132 -8.29 -20.90 10.52
C PHE A 132 -8.06 -22.27 9.88
N ASN A 133 -8.87 -22.59 8.88
CA ASN A 133 -8.76 -23.85 8.16
C ASN A 133 -7.55 -23.87 7.20
N ALA A 134 -7.30 -25.00 6.55
CA ALA A 134 -6.15 -25.15 5.64
C ALA A 134 -6.21 -24.19 4.44
N PHE A 135 -7.39 -23.95 3.87
CA PHE A 135 -7.55 -23.08 2.70
C PHE A 135 -7.36 -21.60 3.06
N GLU A 136 -7.87 -21.16 4.22
CA GLU A 136 -7.63 -19.82 4.76
C GLU A 136 -6.13 -19.58 4.99
N ARG A 137 -5.43 -20.56 5.58
CA ARG A 137 -3.98 -20.47 5.80
C ARG A 137 -3.20 -20.48 4.50
N PHE A 138 -3.56 -21.33 3.54
CA PHE A 138 -2.93 -21.35 2.22
C PHE A 138 -3.05 -19.98 1.54
N THR A 139 -4.26 -19.43 1.51
CA THR A 139 -4.53 -18.10 0.96
C THR A 139 -3.70 -17.03 1.68
N HIS A 140 -3.59 -17.12 3.00
CA HIS A 140 -2.73 -16.25 3.79
C HIS A 140 -1.27 -16.31 3.39
N TRP A 141 -0.67 -17.50 3.44
CA TRP A 141 0.76 -17.67 3.18
C TRP A 141 1.14 -17.39 1.73
N MET A 142 0.30 -17.77 0.77
CA MET A 142 0.51 -17.40 -0.63
C MET A 142 0.56 -15.88 -0.79
N THR A 143 -0.42 -15.16 -0.23
CA THR A 143 -0.49 -13.70 -0.32
C THR A 143 0.67 -13.03 0.42
N ALA A 144 1.01 -13.51 1.62
CA ALA A 144 2.09 -12.97 2.44
C ALA A 144 3.47 -13.13 1.79
N VAL A 145 3.77 -14.33 1.26
CA VAL A 145 5.04 -14.60 0.57
C VAL A 145 5.15 -13.75 -0.70
N CYS A 146 4.07 -13.67 -1.49
CA CYS A 146 4.07 -12.79 -2.66
C CYS A 146 4.30 -11.33 -2.24
N PHE A 147 3.58 -10.85 -1.23
CA PHE A 147 3.72 -9.47 -0.73
C PHE A 147 5.15 -9.16 -0.28
N ILE A 148 5.82 -10.06 0.43
CA ILE A 148 7.21 -9.87 0.86
C ILE A 148 8.13 -9.70 -0.37
N ILE A 149 7.99 -10.57 -1.37
CA ILE A 149 8.83 -10.50 -2.58
C ILE A 149 8.53 -9.24 -3.40
N LEU A 150 7.24 -8.87 -3.54
CA LEU A 150 6.81 -7.62 -4.18
C LEU A 150 7.37 -6.39 -3.45
N SER A 151 7.35 -6.42 -2.13
CA SER A 151 7.87 -5.35 -1.28
C SER A 151 9.38 -5.20 -1.44
N LEU A 152 10.13 -6.31 -1.34
CA LEU A 152 11.59 -6.29 -1.50
C LEU A 152 12.01 -5.82 -2.90
N SER A 153 11.32 -6.27 -3.94
CA SER A 153 11.57 -5.81 -5.31
C SER A 153 11.20 -4.33 -5.53
N GLY A 154 10.11 -3.85 -4.93
CA GLY A 154 9.74 -2.43 -4.92
C GLY A 154 10.75 -1.56 -4.15
N LEU A 155 11.25 -2.03 -3.00
CA LEU A 155 12.30 -1.35 -2.25
C LEU A 155 13.64 -1.36 -3.00
N ASN A 156 13.95 -2.43 -3.74
CA ASN A 156 15.10 -2.46 -4.63
C ASN A 156 15.00 -1.39 -5.74
N TYR A 157 13.82 -1.13 -6.28
CA TYR A 157 13.62 -0.04 -7.23
C TYR A 157 13.93 1.35 -6.62
N ILE A 158 13.53 1.59 -5.37
CA ILE A 158 13.72 2.89 -4.70
C ILE A 158 15.16 3.08 -4.20
N PHE A 159 15.70 2.07 -3.51
CA PHE A 159 16.93 2.15 -2.74
C PHE A 159 18.08 1.36 -3.34
N GLY A 160 17.82 0.35 -4.17
CA GLY A 160 18.81 -0.63 -4.60
C GLY A 160 20.03 0.01 -5.27
N LYS A 161 19.81 0.98 -6.17
CA LYS A 161 20.92 1.71 -6.81
C LYS A 161 21.77 2.51 -5.81
N ARG A 162 21.16 3.04 -4.74
CA ARG A 162 21.82 3.89 -3.75
C ARG A 162 22.54 3.08 -2.68
N LEU A 163 21.98 1.94 -2.29
CA LEU A 163 22.44 1.14 -1.16
C LEU A 163 23.13 -0.15 -1.59
N LEU A 164 22.55 -0.89 -2.54
CA LEU A 164 23.05 -2.21 -2.91
C LEU A 164 24.12 -2.14 -3.99
N MET A 165 23.92 -1.36 -5.05
CA MET A 165 24.88 -1.26 -6.16
C MET A 165 26.31 -0.90 -5.71
N PRO A 166 26.54 0.05 -4.78
CA PRO A 166 27.88 0.32 -4.27
C PRO A 166 28.50 -0.82 -3.47
N LEU A 167 27.69 -1.71 -2.89
CA LEU A 167 28.14 -2.81 -2.04
C LEU A 167 28.48 -4.07 -2.84
N ILE A 168 27.68 -4.40 -3.86
CA ILE A 168 27.81 -5.66 -4.62
C ILE A 168 28.34 -5.48 -6.05
N GLY A 169 28.52 -4.24 -6.49
CA GLY A 169 28.97 -3.90 -7.84
C GLY A 169 27.85 -3.85 -8.90
N PRO A 170 28.08 -3.18 -10.04
CA PRO A 170 27.06 -2.97 -11.08
C PRO A 170 26.53 -4.26 -11.71
N GLU A 171 27.38 -5.24 -11.97
CA GLU A 171 27.02 -6.50 -12.64
C GLU A 171 26.06 -7.33 -11.77
N ALA A 172 26.44 -7.55 -10.50
CA ALA A 172 25.61 -8.29 -9.55
C ALA A 172 24.30 -7.56 -9.26
N PHE A 173 24.33 -6.23 -9.13
CA PHE A 173 23.13 -5.43 -8.99
C PHE A 173 22.22 -5.51 -10.22
N GLY A 174 22.79 -5.51 -11.43
CA GLY A 174 22.04 -5.70 -12.68
C GLY A 174 21.27 -7.02 -12.69
N ALA A 175 21.92 -8.12 -12.30
CA ALA A 175 21.28 -9.43 -12.17
C ALA A 175 20.16 -9.42 -11.12
N LEU A 176 20.44 -8.86 -9.94
CA LEU A 176 19.46 -8.73 -8.86
C LEU A 176 18.24 -7.90 -9.30
N ALA A 177 18.45 -6.76 -9.94
CA ALA A 177 17.40 -5.87 -10.41
C ALA A 177 16.53 -6.52 -11.50
N GLN A 178 17.13 -7.34 -12.36
CA GLN A 178 16.40 -8.09 -13.37
C GLN A 178 15.50 -9.15 -12.74
N TRP A 179 16.02 -9.94 -11.79
CA TRP A 179 15.20 -10.91 -11.06
C TRP A 179 14.12 -10.22 -10.23
N ALA A 180 14.43 -9.12 -9.56
CA ALA A 180 13.46 -8.32 -8.83
C ALA A 180 12.32 -7.87 -9.74
N LYS A 181 12.60 -7.39 -10.95
CA LYS A 181 11.58 -7.04 -11.94
C LYS A 181 10.71 -8.24 -12.34
N TYR A 182 11.31 -9.38 -12.68
CA TYR A 182 10.55 -10.57 -13.07
C TYR A 182 9.66 -11.07 -11.93
N SER A 183 10.22 -11.21 -10.73
CA SER A 183 9.46 -11.60 -9.55
C SER A 183 8.33 -10.60 -9.26
N HIS A 184 8.58 -9.30 -9.40
CA HIS A 184 7.55 -8.28 -9.17
C HIS A 184 6.35 -8.44 -10.11
N VAL A 185 6.61 -8.68 -11.40
CA VAL A 185 5.55 -8.81 -12.40
C VAL A 185 4.80 -10.14 -12.28
N TYR A 186 5.52 -11.25 -12.15
CA TYR A 186 4.88 -12.57 -12.15
C TYR A 186 4.17 -12.89 -10.83
N LEU A 187 4.72 -12.48 -9.68
CA LEU A 187 4.09 -12.72 -8.38
C LEU A 187 2.98 -11.72 -8.04
N ALA A 188 2.84 -10.63 -8.81
CA ALA A 188 1.69 -9.75 -8.67
C ALA A 188 0.36 -10.48 -8.96
N TRP A 189 0.35 -11.43 -9.91
CA TRP A 189 -0.85 -12.20 -10.25
C TRP A 189 -1.39 -13.07 -9.09
N PRO A 190 -0.59 -13.97 -8.49
CA PRO A 190 -1.04 -14.72 -7.32
C PRO A 190 -1.29 -13.82 -6.11
N PHE A 191 -0.58 -12.69 -5.96
CA PHE A 191 -0.91 -11.71 -4.92
C PHE A 191 -2.32 -11.12 -5.10
N MET A 192 -2.67 -10.64 -6.29
CA MET A 192 -4.01 -10.10 -6.60
C MET A 192 -5.10 -11.14 -6.39
N LEU A 193 -4.86 -12.38 -6.84
CA LEU A 193 -5.78 -13.50 -6.61
C LEU A 193 -5.93 -13.81 -5.12
N GLY A 194 -4.83 -13.80 -4.38
CA GLY A 194 -4.81 -14.00 -2.93
C GLY A 194 -5.61 -12.96 -2.17
N VAL A 195 -5.46 -11.67 -2.51
CA VAL A 195 -6.26 -10.57 -1.95
C VAL A 195 -7.75 -10.77 -2.25
N ALA A 196 -8.11 -11.17 -3.48
CA ALA A 196 -9.50 -11.45 -3.84
C ALA A 196 -10.08 -12.61 -3.02
N PHE A 197 -9.34 -13.71 -2.85
CA PHE A 197 -9.76 -14.83 -2.01
C PHE A 197 -9.88 -14.42 -0.54
N MET A 198 -8.91 -13.71 0.03
CA MET A 198 -9.01 -13.19 1.39
C MET A 198 -10.26 -12.34 1.59
N PHE A 199 -10.55 -11.44 0.64
CA PHE A 199 -11.73 -10.60 0.71
C PHE A 199 -13.00 -11.44 0.78
N VAL A 200 -13.19 -12.38 -0.16
CA VAL A 200 -14.39 -13.24 -0.19
C VAL A 200 -14.50 -14.12 1.06
N LEU A 201 -13.38 -14.70 1.52
CA LEU A 201 -13.36 -15.61 2.67
C LEU A 201 -13.66 -14.89 3.99
N TRP A 202 -13.17 -13.65 4.16
CA TRP A 202 -13.15 -13.00 5.46
C TRP A 202 -14.04 -11.76 5.57
N ILE A 203 -14.64 -11.26 4.48
CA ILE A 203 -15.44 -10.03 4.51
C ILE A 203 -16.57 -10.11 5.54
N ARG A 204 -17.27 -11.24 5.63
CA ARG A 204 -18.39 -11.43 6.55
C ARG A 204 -17.98 -11.19 8.01
N ASP A 205 -16.81 -11.68 8.40
CA ASP A 205 -16.32 -11.58 9.79
C ASP A 205 -15.64 -10.24 10.07
N ASN A 206 -15.37 -9.43 9.04
CA ASN A 206 -14.64 -8.17 9.12
C ASN A 206 -15.49 -6.91 8.94
N ILE A 207 -16.82 -7.05 8.90
CA ILE A 207 -17.72 -5.89 8.93
C ILE A 207 -17.61 -5.20 10.30
N PRO A 208 -17.34 -3.87 10.35
CA PRO A 208 -17.30 -3.13 11.60
C PRO A 208 -18.66 -3.15 12.33
N SER A 209 -18.61 -3.27 13.64
CA SER A 209 -19.77 -3.41 14.52
C SER A 209 -19.64 -2.49 15.74
N LYS A 210 -20.71 -2.38 16.55
CA LYS A 210 -20.69 -1.61 17.80
C LYS A 210 -19.67 -2.14 18.81
N VAL A 211 -19.39 -3.45 18.78
CA VAL A 211 -18.38 -4.10 19.64
C VAL A 211 -16.98 -3.57 19.30
N ASP A 212 -16.69 -3.33 18.03
CA ASP A 212 -15.39 -2.80 17.60
C ASP A 212 -15.15 -1.38 18.12
N TRP A 213 -16.20 -0.55 18.17
CA TRP A 213 -16.11 0.78 18.77
C TRP A 213 -15.85 0.74 20.27
N ALA A 214 -16.46 -0.21 20.99
CA ALA A 214 -16.17 -0.42 22.40
C ALA A 214 -14.72 -0.89 22.61
N TRP A 215 -14.25 -1.79 21.74
CA TRP A 215 -12.87 -2.29 21.75
C TRP A 215 -11.84 -1.17 21.53
N ILE A 216 -12.10 -0.27 20.58
CA ILE A 216 -11.23 0.90 20.32
C ILE A 216 -11.24 1.86 21.52
N LYS A 217 -12.41 2.16 22.10
CA LYS A 217 -12.52 3.03 23.29
C LYS A 217 -11.81 2.45 24.50
N ALA A 218 -11.76 1.12 24.62
CA ALA A 218 -11.01 0.40 25.64
C ALA A 218 -9.50 0.30 25.33
N GLY A 219 -8.99 1.00 24.31
CA GLY A 219 -7.57 1.00 23.96
C GLY A 219 -7.07 -0.34 23.42
N GLY A 220 -7.97 -1.18 22.92
CA GLY A 220 -7.65 -2.44 22.27
C GLY A 220 -7.07 -3.54 23.17
N GLY A 221 -7.23 -3.41 24.48
CA GLY A 221 -6.60 -4.32 25.46
C GLY A 221 -5.09 -4.09 25.60
N PHE A 222 -4.54 -3.09 24.92
CA PHE A 222 -3.13 -2.70 25.06
C PHE A 222 -2.93 -1.63 26.13
N ILE A 223 -3.96 -0.82 26.37
CA ILE A 223 -3.96 0.31 27.31
C ILE A 223 -4.90 -0.01 28.48
N GLY A 224 -4.34 -0.09 29.69
CA GLY A 224 -5.09 -0.43 30.91
C GLY A 224 -5.21 -1.95 31.16
N LYS A 225 -6.12 -2.34 32.07
CA LYS A 225 -6.39 -3.73 32.48
C LYS A 225 -7.69 -4.31 31.89
N GLY A 226 -8.28 -3.61 30.92
CA GLY A 226 -9.56 -4.03 30.34
C GLY A 226 -9.39 -5.21 29.38
N HIS A 227 -10.32 -6.16 29.43
CA HIS A 227 -10.48 -7.22 28.44
C HIS A 227 -11.65 -6.86 27.50
N PRO A 228 -11.41 -6.10 26.42
CA PRO A 228 -12.49 -5.76 25.51
C PRO A 228 -12.95 -6.98 24.72
N HIS A 229 -14.26 -7.23 24.76
CA HIS A 229 -14.91 -8.31 24.01
C HIS A 229 -14.59 -8.25 22.52
N ALA A 230 -14.37 -9.40 21.89
CA ALA A 230 -14.06 -9.47 20.47
C ALA A 230 -14.66 -10.71 19.80
N GLY A 231 -15.17 -10.52 18.58
CA GLY A 231 -15.60 -11.62 17.72
C GLY A 231 -14.42 -12.37 17.10
N ARG A 232 -14.66 -13.07 15.99
CA ARG A 232 -13.61 -13.85 15.31
C ARG A 232 -12.40 -12.98 14.99
N PHE A 233 -12.64 -11.75 14.56
CA PHE A 233 -11.63 -10.70 14.43
C PHE A 233 -11.93 -9.53 15.38
N ASN A 234 -10.88 -8.99 16.02
CA ASN A 234 -10.98 -7.74 16.80
C ASN A 234 -10.88 -6.51 15.88
N ALA A 235 -11.17 -5.32 16.42
CA ALA A 235 -11.20 -4.08 15.63
C ALA A 235 -9.87 -3.79 14.91
N GLY A 236 -8.73 -4.08 15.56
CA GLY A 236 -7.40 -3.93 14.94
C GLY A 236 -7.19 -4.87 13.76
N GLN A 237 -7.56 -6.14 13.90
CA GLN A 237 -7.50 -7.13 12.81
C GLN A 237 -8.45 -6.77 11.66
N LYS A 238 -9.64 -6.25 11.95
CA LYS A 238 -10.55 -5.71 10.91
C LYS A 238 -9.95 -4.52 10.18
N GLY A 239 -9.26 -3.64 10.91
CA GLY A 239 -8.48 -2.54 10.31
C GLY A 239 -7.42 -3.06 9.32
N VAL A 240 -6.67 -4.11 9.70
CA VAL A 240 -5.71 -4.76 8.79
C VAL A 240 -6.41 -5.37 7.59
N PHE A 241 -7.55 -6.04 7.76
CA PHE A 241 -8.33 -6.59 6.64
C PHE A 241 -8.69 -5.51 5.63
N TRP A 242 -9.26 -4.38 6.07
CA TRP A 242 -9.65 -3.29 5.17
C TRP A 242 -8.45 -2.57 4.56
N MET A 243 -7.35 -2.45 5.28
CA MET A 243 -6.08 -1.95 4.75
C MET A 243 -5.56 -2.87 3.62
N VAL A 244 -5.50 -4.18 3.84
CA VAL A 244 -5.04 -5.15 2.84
C VAL A 244 -5.96 -5.17 1.63
N ALA A 245 -7.28 -5.16 1.84
CA ALA A 245 -8.25 -5.13 0.75
C ALA A 245 -8.13 -3.82 -0.07
N GLY A 246 -8.11 -2.67 0.61
CA GLY A 246 -8.04 -1.35 -0.03
C GLY A 246 -6.71 -1.09 -0.73
N PHE A 247 -5.58 -1.24 -0.02
CA PHE A 247 -4.27 -1.06 -0.64
C PHE A 247 -3.95 -2.16 -1.64
N GLY A 248 -4.36 -3.41 -1.41
CA GLY A 248 -4.23 -4.49 -2.38
C GLY A 248 -4.93 -4.18 -3.69
N ALA A 249 -6.19 -3.71 -3.64
CA ALA A 249 -6.93 -3.29 -4.83
C ALA A 249 -6.30 -2.08 -5.52
N ALA A 250 -5.83 -1.08 -4.76
CA ALA A 250 -5.17 0.10 -5.34
C ALA A 250 -3.83 -0.24 -6.00
N MET A 251 -3.04 -1.13 -5.40
CA MET A 251 -1.79 -1.66 -5.97
C MET A 251 -2.07 -2.49 -7.22
N ALA A 252 -3.13 -3.31 -7.21
CA ALA A 252 -3.56 -4.06 -8.38
C ALA A 252 -3.94 -3.14 -9.55
N ALA A 253 -4.79 -2.14 -9.30
CA ALA A 253 -5.25 -1.21 -10.33
C ALA A 253 -4.08 -0.43 -10.95
N THR A 254 -3.25 0.21 -10.11
CA THR A 254 -2.09 0.98 -10.59
C THR A 254 -1.02 0.08 -11.22
N GLY A 255 -0.79 -1.11 -10.69
CA GLY A 255 0.14 -2.10 -11.23
C GLY A 255 -0.27 -2.61 -12.61
N LEU A 256 -1.55 -2.96 -12.80
CA LEU A 256 -2.10 -3.39 -14.09
C LEU A 256 -2.00 -2.28 -15.14
N MET A 257 -2.30 -1.03 -14.77
CA MET A 257 -2.14 0.12 -15.68
C MET A 257 -0.69 0.29 -16.13
N MET A 258 0.28 0.00 -15.27
CA MET A 258 1.69 0.07 -15.62
C MET A 258 2.19 -1.16 -16.39
N LEU A 259 1.59 -2.33 -16.16
CA LEU A 259 1.94 -3.58 -16.82
C LEU A 259 1.56 -3.58 -18.31
N PHE A 260 0.47 -2.88 -18.66
CA PHE A 260 0.02 -2.65 -20.04
C PHE A 260 0.28 -1.19 -20.43
N PRO A 261 1.54 -0.80 -20.64
CA PRO A 261 1.92 0.59 -20.82
C PRO A 261 1.20 1.19 -22.03
N PHE A 262 0.62 2.37 -21.82
CA PHE A 262 -0.07 3.15 -22.84
C PHE A 262 -1.37 2.57 -23.40
N ALA A 263 -1.91 1.50 -22.81
CA ALA A 263 -3.24 0.98 -23.18
C ALA A 263 -4.36 1.90 -22.69
N LEU A 264 -4.19 2.50 -21.50
CA LEU A 264 -5.20 3.34 -20.83
C LEU A 264 -4.72 4.76 -20.51
N THR A 265 -3.41 5.00 -20.53
CA THR A 265 -2.79 6.27 -20.09
C THR A 265 -1.76 6.76 -21.10
N ASP A 266 -1.45 8.06 -21.07
CA ASP A 266 -0.32 8.60 -21.83
C ASP A 266 0.98 8.59 -20.99
N ILE A 267 2.04 9.21 -21.50
CA ILE A 267 3.33 9.30 -20.79
C ILE A 267 3.17 9.95 -19.41
N ASN A 268 2.34 10.98 -19.29
CA ASN A 268 2.11 11.64 -18.01
C ASN A 268 1.31 10.74 -17.07
N GLY A 269 0.27 10.08 -17.56
CA GLY A 269 -0.49 9.11 -16.76
C GLY A 269 0.39 7.98 -16.21
N MET A 270 1.34 7.46 -17.00
CA MET A 270 2.30 6.46 -16.51
C MET A 270 3.21 6.99 -15.38
N GLN A 271 3.65 8.25 -15.47
CA GLN A 271 4.43 8.90 -14.41
C GLN A 271 3.59 9.04 -13.13
N VAL A 272 2.34 9.47 -13.26
CA VAL A 272 1.40 9.59 -12.13
C VAL A 272 1.11 8.23 -11.51
N MET A 273 0.88 7.18 -12.31
CA MET A 273 0.66 5.83 -11.78
C MET A 273 1.88 5.32 -11.01
N GLN A 274 3.10 5.59 -11.46
CA GLN A 274 4.31 5.23 -10.71
C GLN A 274 4.43 5.99 -9.37
N VAL A 275 4.06 7.28 -9.34
CA VAL A 275 4.02 8.06 -8.10
C VAL A 275 3.01 7.44 -7.13
N ILE A 276 1.77 7.21 -7.57
CA ILE A 276 0.71 6.65 -6.74
C ILE A 276 1.10 5.25 -6.23
N HIS A 277 1.52 4.36 -7.14
CA HIS A 277 1.90 2.99 -6.80
C HIS A 277 3.05 2.94 -5.78
N SER A 278 4.07 3.79 -5.96
CA SER A 278 5.21 3.82 -5.04
C SER A 278 4.84 4.38 -3.65
N VAL A 279 3.99 5.42 -3.58
CA VAL A 279 3.52 5.98 -2.30
C VAL A 279 2.62 4.98 -1.56
N ILE A 280 1.63 4.40 -2.25
CA ILE A 280 0.76 3.38 -1.64
C ILE A 280 1.59 2.18 -1.19
N GLY A 281 2.53 1.71 -2.03
CA GLY A 281 3.41 0.60 -1.69
C GLY A 281 4.21 0.83 -0.41
N ILE A 282 4.79 2.02 -0.23
CA ILE A 282 5.54 2.38 1.00
C ILE A 282 4.62 2.34 2.24
N VAL A 283 3.45 2.95 2.17
CA VAL A 283 2.50 2.98 3.29
C VAL A 283 1.99 1.58 3.61
N PHE A 284 1.73 0.78 2.58
CA PHE A 284 1.27 -0.59 2.73
C PHE A 284 2.33 -1.47 3.38
N ILE A 285 3.60 -1.34 2.96
CA ILE A 285 4.74 -2.01 3.61
C ILE A 285 4.78 -1.67 5.10
N ALA A 286 4.68 -0.38 5.46
CA ALA A 286 4.69 0.03 6.87
C ALA A 286 3.52 -0.59 7.66
N GLY A 287 2.30 -0.60 7.11
CA GLY A 287 1.16 -1.24 7.73
C GLY A 287 1.34 -2.75 7.92
N ILE A 288 1.93 -3.43 6.94
CA ILE A 288 2.21 -4.87 7.03
C ILE A 288 3.34 -5.17 8.03
N LEU A 289 4.34 -4.29 8.19
CA LEU A 289 5.33 -4.45 9.27
C LEU A 289 4.66 -4.45 10.65
N ALA A 290 3.70 -3.56 10.88
CA ALA A 290 2.92 -3.56 12.13
C ALA A 290 2.08 -4.84 12.29
N HIS A 291 1.48 -5.34 11.22
CA HIS A 291 0.75 -6.61 11.24
C HIS A 291 1.66 -7.81 11.56
N ILE A 292 2.82 -7.91 10.90
CA ILE A 292 3.82 -8.95 11.14
C ILE A 292 4.28 -8.89 12.60
N TYR A 293 4.56 -7.69 13.12
CA TYR A 293 4.97 -7.50 14.51
C TYR A 293 3.95 -8.08 15.48
N ILE A 294 2.68 -7.67 15.40
CA ILE A 294 1.64 -8.18 16.31
C ILE A 294 1.41 -9.69 16.14
N GLY A 295 1.45 -10.20 14.91
CA GLY A 295 1.22 -11.63 14.63
C GLY A 295 2.37 -12.57 15.01
N THR A 296 3.55 -12.04 15.38
CA THR A 296 4.75 -12.85 15.65
C THR A 296 5.39 -12.53 16.99
N LEU A 297 5.99 -11.34 17.12
CA LEU A 297 6.78 -10.94 18.27
C LEU A 297 5.92 -10.28 19.36
N GLY A 298 4.96 -9.46 18.94
CA GLY A 298 4.17 -8.59 19.81
C GLY A 298 3.12 -9.30 20.65
N MET A 299 2.56 -10.43 20.16
CA MET A 299 1.53 -11.20 20.87
C MET A 299 1.88 -12.69 20.89
N GLU A 300 1.95 -13.24 22.10
CA GLU A 300 2.21 -14.66 22.32
C GLU A 300 1.03 -15.52 21.82
N GLY A 301 1.32 -16.70 21.27
CA GLY A 301 0.31 -17.62 20.72
C GLY A 301 -0.38 -17.16 19.42
N ALA A 302 -0.23 -15.90 19.00
CA ALA A 302 -0.87 -15.38 17.79
C ALA A 302 -0.38 -16.08 16.51
N TYR A 303 0.91 -16.42 16.44
CA TYR A 303 1.49 -17.12 15.30
C TYR A 303 0.84 -18.48 15.06
N ASP A 304 0.46 -19.21 16.11
CA ASP A 304 -0.14 -20.55 16.02
C ASP A 304 -1.43 -20.56 15.20
N ALA A 305 -2.17 -19.44 15.19
CA ALA A 305 -3.36 -19.25 14.39
C ALA A 305 -3.08 -19.43 12.89
N MET A 306 -1.96 -18.90 12.38
CA MET A 306 -1.58 -19.01 10.97
C MET A 306 -0.59 -20.15 10.70
N GLY A 307 0.21 -20.55 11.68
CA GLY A 307 1.12 -21.68 11.57
C GLY A 307 0.36 -23.01 11.53
N SER A 308 -0.38 -23.33 12.59
CA SER A 308 -1.09 -24.60 12.74
C SER A 308 -2.58 -24.54 12.40
N GLY A 309 -3.17 -23.34 12.36
CA GLY A 309 -4.62 -23.14 12.20
C GLY A 309 -5.38 -23.22 13.52
N LYS A 310 -4.74 -23.69 14.59
CA LYS A 310 -5.33 -23.91 15.90
C LYS A 310 -4.69 -23.01 16.94
N VAL A 311 -5.48 -22.50 17.85
CA VAL A 311 -5.03 -21.68 18.99
C VAL A 311 -5.45 -22.34 20.30
N ASP A 312 -4.73 -22.06 21.39
CA ASP A 312 -5.17 -22.49 22.72
C ASP A 312 -6.54 -21.88 23.07
N LEU A 313 -7.38 -22.67 23.74
CA LEU A 313 -8.75 -22.25 24.08
C LEU A 313 -8.75 -21.07 25.06
N ALA A 314 -7.81 -21.00 26.00
CA ALA A 314 -7.72 -19.87 26.91
C ALA A 314 -7.25 -18.62 26.19
N TRP A 315 -6.31 -18.75 25.25
CA TRP A 315 -5.91 -17.65 24.37
C TRP A 315 -7.11 -17.10 23.59
N ALA A 316 -7.90 -18.02 23.02
CA ALA A 316 -9.10 -17.67 22.29
C ALA A 316 -10.13 -16.97 23.16
N ARG A 317 -10.32 -17.39 24.42
CA ARG A 317 -11.21 -16.71 25.37
C ARG A 317 -10.70 -15.33 25.77
N ALA A 318 -9.40 -15.19 25.99
CA ALA A 318 -8.80 -13.93 26.43
C ALA A 318 -8.87 -12.83 25.35
N HIS A 319 -8.80 -13.22 24.07
CA HIS A 319 -8.71 -12.27 22.94
C HIS A 319 -9.95 -12.23 22.03
N HIS A 320 -10.78 -13.27 22.07
CA HIS A 320 -11.87 -13.54 21.13
C HIS A 320 -13.04 -14.29 21.81
N ASP A 321 -13.40 -13.87 23.03
CA ASP A 321 -14.46 -14.48 23.84
C ASP A 321 -15.79 -14.70 23.11
N LEU A 322 -16.32 -13.68 22.44
CA LEU A 322 -17.60 -13.78 21.72
C LEU A 322 -17.54 -14.83 20.60
N TRP A 323 -16.37 -15.02 20.00
CA TRP A 323 -16.17 -16.08 19.00
C TRP A 323 -16.15 -17.47 19.64
N VAL A 324 -15.48 -17.62 20.78
CA VAL A 324 -15.45 -18.90 21.51
C VAL A 324 -16.87 -19.30 21.95
N GLU A 325 -17.65 -18.36 22.46
CA GLU A 325 -19.04 -18.60 22.85
C GLU A 325 -19.89 -19.08 21.67
N GLN A 326 -19.75 -18.44 20.50
CA GLN A 326 -20.46 -18.83 19.28
C GLN A 326 -20.07 -20.22 18.78
N GLU A 327 -18.79 -20.56 18.79
CA GLU A 327 -18.31 -21.88 18.35
C GLU A 327 -18.71 -22.99 19.34
N GLN A 328 -18.70 -22.72 20.64
CA GLN A 328 -19.19 -23.66 21.66
C GLN A 328 -20.69 -23.88 21.56
N ALA A 329 -21.46 -22.82 21.27
CA ALA A 329 -22.90 -22.93 21.02
C ALA A 329 -23.21 -23.75 19.75
N ARG A 330 -22.42 -23.61 18.68
CA ARG A 330 -22.58 -24.41 17.45
C ARG A 330 -22.25 -25.89 17.61
N THR A 331 -21.27 -26.21 18.45
CA THR A 331 -20.76 -27.58 18.62
C THR A 331 -21.52 -28.39 19.68
N GLY A 332 -22.53 -27.81 20.33
CA GLY A 332 -23.45 -28.53 21.22
C GLY A 332 -22.82 -29.18 22.47
N SER A 333 -21.57 -28.85 22.81
CA SER A 333 -20.84 -29.46 23.93
C SER A 333 -19.77 -28.50 24.51
N GLY A 334 -20.14 -27.64 25.46
CA GLY A 334 -19.22 -26.81 26.24
C GLY A 334 -19.90 -26.21 27.47
N PRO A 335 -19.22 -26.01 28.62
CA PRO A 335 -19.87 -25.69 29.88
C PRO A 335 -20.61 -24.36 29.74
N GLN A 336 -21.92 -24.38 29.97
CA GLN A 336 -22.66 -23.15 30.24
C GLN A 336 -21.97 -22.47 31.42
N LEU A 337 -21.37 -21.30 31.18
CA LEU A 337 -21.08 -20.39 32.28
C LEU A 337 -22.42 -20.22 33.01
N LYS A 338 -22.51 -20.77 34.23
CA LYS A 338 -23.67 -20.56 35.09
C LYS A 338 -23.86 -19.05 35.13
N GLY A 339 -24.97 -18.58 34.59
CA GLY A 339 -25.36 -17.19 34.72
C GLY A 339 -25.27 -16.85 36.20
N HIS A 340 -24.55 -15.77 36.52
CA HIS A 340 -24.68 -15.19 37.85
C HIS A 340 -26.17 -14.93 38.06
N PRO A 341 -26.81 -15.51 39.10
CA PRO A 341 -28.16 -15.13 39.42
C PRO A 341 -28.15 -13.61 39.65
N ALA A 342 -28.99 -12.90 38.89
CA ALA A 342 -29.27 -11.50 39.19
C ALA A 342 -29.71 -11.44 40.66
N PRO A 343 -29.17 -10.52 41.47
CA PRO A 343 -29.68 -10.32 42.82
C PRO A 343 -31.15 -9.94 42.70
N ALA A 344 -32.00 -10.68 43.40
CA ALA A 344 -33.38 -10.32 43.57
C ALA A 344 -33.43 -9.08 44.48
N GLU A 345 -33.74 -7.93 43.91
CA GLU A 345 -34.39 -6.80 44.59
C GLU A 345 -35.59 -6.35 43.77
#